data_AF-A0A7V0T7L1-F1
#
_entry.id   AF-A0A7V0T7L1-F1
#
_cell.length_a   1.000
_cell.length_b   1.000
_cell.length_c   1.000
_cell.angle_alpha   90.00
_cell.angle_beta   90.00
_cell.angle_gamma   90.00
#
_symmetry.space_group_name_H-M   'P 1'
#
loop_
_entity.id
_entity.type
_entity.pdbx_description
1 polymer ?
#
loop_
_entity_poly.entity_id
_entity_poly.type
_entity_poly.pdbx_seq_one_letter_code
_entity_poly.pdbx_strand_id
1 'polypeptide(L)'
;RISAELDRCRKGLVIVDAALLFTVGLDKKMDVAILVTAPERLKTRRLVETGLSREEAVRRLKLQEPDARVWRRADFVLENKGSLAELKRKSRALWNFFYSNRFKHVLPDNGRCRKSAGRGASRPSGRR
;
A
#
# COMPACT_ATOMS: atom_id res chain seq x y z
N ARG A 1 8.15 -5.49 -18.15
CA ARG A 1 6.91 -6.29 -18.26
C ARG A 1 5.68 -5.51 -17.80
N ILE A 2 5.62 -5.03 -16.55
CA ILE A 2 4.48 -4.21 -16.06
C ILE A 2 4.29 -2.90 -16.86
N SER A 3 5.38 -2.17 -17.16
CA SER A 3 5.29 -0.93 -17.96
C SER A 3 4.70 -1.14 -19.36
N ALA A 4 4.97 -2.27 -20.00
CA ALA A 4 4.43 -2.57 -21.32
C ALA A 4 2.92 -2.91 -21.29
N GLU A 5 2.42 -3.47 -20.19
CA GLU A 5 0.98 -3.68 -20.00
C GLU A 5 0.26 -2.38 -19.60
N LEU A 6 0.92 -1.50 -18.83
CA LEU A 6 0.41 -0.17 -18.51
C LEU A 6 0.27 0.71 -19.76
N ASP A 7 1.22 0.65 -20.70
CA ASP A 7 1.16 1.39 -21.97
C ASP A 7 -0.02 0.95 -22.86
N ARG A 8 -0.51 -0.29 -22.71
CA ARG A 8 -1.72 -0.77 -23.40
C ARG A 8 -3.01 -0.22 -22.77
N CYS A 9 -3.00 0.08 -21.48
CA CYS A 9 -4.11 0.70 -20.77
C CYS A 9 -4.04 2.24 -20.85
N ARG A 10 -4.28 2.80 -22.04
CA ARG A 10 -4.18 4.26 -22.27
C ARG A 10 -5.18 5.12 -21.48
N LYS A 11 -6.27 4.55 -20.95
CA LYS A 11 -7.27 5.25 -20.12
C LYS A 11 -7.90 4.26 -19.14
N GLY A 12 -7.77 4.49 -17.85
CA GLY A 12 -8.40 3.67 -16.81
C GLY A 12 -7.63 3.67 -15.49
N LEU A 13 -8.19 3.01 -14.48
CA LEU A 13 -7.53 2.73 -13.21
C LEU A 13 -6.90 1.34 -13.29
N VAL A 14 -5.60 1.23 -13.06
CA VAL A 14 -4.89 -0.05 -13.00
C VAL A 14 -4.55 -0.36 -11.56
N ILE A 15 -4.95 -1.55 -11.10
CA ILE A 15 -4.63 -2.04 -9.75
C ILE A 15 -3.60 -3.15 -9.89
N VAL A 16 -2.45 -2.94 -9.26
CA VAL A 16 -1.38 -3.94 -9.19
C VAL A 16 -1.38 -4.54 -7.79
N ASP A 17 -1.81 -5.79 -7.68
CA ASP A 17 -1.70 -6.55 -6.43
C ASP A 17 -0.34 -7.25 -6.36
N ALA A 18 0.46 -6.90 -5.36
CA ALA A 18 1.77 -7.50 -5.12
C ALA A 18 2.11 -7.50 -3.63
N ALA A 19 2.21 -8.68 -3.02
CA ALA A 19 2.57 -8.83 -1.61
C ALA A 19 3.96 -8.27 -1.25
N LEU A 20 4.86 -8.19 -2.23
CA LEU A 20 6.23 -7.67 -2.08
C LEU A 20 6.41 -6.29 -2.73
N LEU A 21 5.32 -5.58 -3.05
CA LEU A 21 5.34 -4.29 -3.76
C LEU A 21 6.39 -3.33 -3.17
N PHE A 22 6.42 -3.24 -1.85
CA PHE A 22 7.33 -2.37 -1.13
C PHE A 22 8.74 -2.96 -1.01
N THR A 23 8.88 -4.26 -0.83
CA THR A 23 10.21 -4.92 -0.74
C THR A 23 11.01 -4.70 -2.02
N VAL A 24 10.37 -4.77 -3.19
CA VAL A 24 11.01 -4.59 -4.51
C VAL A 24 11.06 -3.13 -4.97
N GLY A 25 10.55 -2.19 -4.16
CA GLY A 25 10.54 -0.75 -4.47
C GLY A 25 9.62 -0.37 -5.64
N LEU A 26 8.62 -1.20 -5.94
CA LEU A 26 7.63 -0.94 -6.99
C LEU A 26 6.66 0.18 -6.60
N ASP A 27 6.48 0.45 -5.31
CA ASP A 27 5.74 1.61 -4.78
C ASP A 27 6.20 2.94 -5.38
N LYS A 28 7.49 3.09 -5.66
CA LYS A 28 8.05 4.31 -6.28
C LYS A 28 7.66 4.51 -7.74
N LYS A 29 7.14 3.48 -8.40
CA LYS A 29 6.69 3.50 -9.80
C LYS A 29 5.17 3.60 -9.94
N MET A 30 4.45 3.63 -8.82
CA MET A 30 2.99 3.76 -8.78
C MET A 30 2.62 5.18 -8.39
N ASP A 31 1.48 5.65 -8.88
CA ASP A 31 0.93 6.96 -8.51
C ASP A 31 0.39 6.96 -7.07
N VAL A 32 -0.12 5.80 -6.62
CA VAL A 32 -0.67 5.61 -5.28
C VAL A 32 -0.26 4.23 -4.76
N ALA A 33 0.31 4.18 -3.56
CA ALA A 33 0.61 2.94 -2.84
C ALA A 33 -0.39 2.72 -1.70
N ILE A 34 -1.16 1.63 -1.77
CA ILE A 34 -2.14 1.25 -0.75
C ILE A 34 -1.60 0.05 0.03
N LEU A 35 -1.46 0.21 1.35
CA LEU A 35 -1.07 -0.87 2.26
C LEU A 35 -2.30 -1.46 2.94
N VAL A 36 -2.54 -2.76 2.75
CA VAL A 36 -3.52 -3.50 3.54
C VAL A 36 -2.80 -4.19 4.71
N THR A 37 -3.08 -3.74 5.94
CA THR A 37 -2.40 -4.23 7.15
C THR A 37 -3.37 -4.93 8.10
N ALA A 38 -2.85 -5.88 8.89
CA ALA A 38 -3.55 -6.51 9.99
C ALA A 38 -2.52 -6.91 11.08
N PRO A 39 -2.93 -7.05 12.35
CA PRO A 39 -2.09 -7.62 13.39
C PRO A 39 -1.46 -8.95 12.95
N GLU A 40 -0.18 -9.15 13.22
CA GLU A 40 0.58 -10.33 12.80
C GLU A 40 -0.12 -11.63 13.23
N ARG A 41 -0.64 -11.67 14.45
CA ARG A 41 -1.45 -12.79 14.97
C ARG A 41 -2.64 -13.16 14.07
N LEU A 42 -3.31 -12.16 13.49
CA LEU A 42 -4.46 -12.36 12.60
C LEU A 42 -4.01 -12.78 11.21
N LYS A 43 -2.89 -12.24 10.71
CA LYS A 43 -2.30 -12.67 9.43
C LYS A 43 -1.91 -14.14 9.49
N THR A 44 -1.17 -14.55 10.52
CA THR A 44 -0.75 -15.95 10.70
C THR A 44 -1.94 -16.87 10.84
N ARG A 45 -2.94 -16.50 11.67
CA ARG A 45 -4.15 -17.31 11.82
C ARG A 45 -4.88 -17.50 10.50
N ARG A 46 -5.08 -16.44 9.72
CA ARG A 46 -5.76 -16.52 8.41
C ARG A 46 -4.98 -17.36 7.40
N LEU A 47 -3.66 -17.26 7.37
CA LEU A 47 -2.82 -18.10 6.51
C LEU A 47 -2.93 -19.59 6.90
N VAL A 48 -2.96 -19.90 8.19
CA VAL A 48 -3.18 -21.27 8.66
C VAL A 48 -4.57 -21.78 8.29
N GLU A 49 -5.61 -20.93 8.44
CA GLU A 49 -6.98 -21.25 8.02
C GLU A 49 -7.11 -21.50 6.50
N THR A 50 -6.21 -20.94 5.68
CA THR A 50 -6.15 -21.24 4.24
C THR A 50 -5.44 -22.56 3.89
N GLY A 51 -5.01 -23.35 4.89
CA GLY A 51 -4.39 -24.66 4.69
C GLY A 51 -2.85 -24.67 4.71
N LEU A 52 -2.21 -23.57 5.12
CA LEU A 52 -0.75 -23.52 5.30
C LEU A 52 -0.35 -24.00 6.70
N SER A 53 0.81 -24.66 6.82
CA SER A 53 1.39 -24.91 8.13
C SER A 53 1.77 -23.60 8.81
N ARG A 54 1.82 -23.60 10.15
CA ARG A 54 2.18 -22.40 10.92
C ARG A 54 3.59 -21.93 10.59
N GLU A 55 4.52 -22.85 10.35
CA GLU A 55 5.90 -22.58 10.01
C GLU A 55 6.01 -21.89 8.64
N GLU A 56 5.24 -22.36 7.66
CA GLU A 56 5.20 -21.79 6.32
C GLU A 56 4.54 -20.40 6.33
N ALA A 57 3.45 -20.23 7.09
CA ALA A 57 2.80 -18.93 7.27
C ALA A 57 3.78 -17.90 7.85
N VAL A 58 4.54 -18.27 8.89
CA VAL A 58 5.55 -17.40 9.50
C VAL A 58 6.70 -17.11 8.55
N ARG A 59 7.18 -18.11 7.79
CA ARG A 59 8.23 -17.90 6.77
C ARG A 59 7.79 -16.87 5.73
N ARG A 60 6.57 -16.98 5.22
CA ARG A 60 6.01 -16.02 4.25
C ARG A 60 5.87 -14.62 4.82
N LEU A 61 5.41 -14.50 6.08
CA LEU A 61 5.33 -13.23 6.78
C LEU A 61 6.71 -12.58 6.97
N LYS A 62 7.75 -13.37 7.26
CA LYS A 62 9.13 -12.88 7.42
C LYS A 62 9.76 -12.36 6.13
N LEU A 63 9.32 -12.86 4.97
CA LEU A 63 9.78 -12.38 3.66
C LEU A 63 9.18 -11.01 3.31
N GLN A 64 8.06 -10.65 3.94
CA GLN A 64 7.42 -9.36 3.76
C GLN A 64 8.10 -8.33 4.67
N GLU A 65 8.20 -7.10 4.18
CA GLU A 65 8.75 -6.01 4.99
C GLU A 65 7.80 -5.69 6.15
N PRO A 66 8.29 -5.53 7.40
CA PRO A 66 7.42 -5.33 8.55
C PRO A 66 6.58 -4.06 8.40
N ASP A 67 5.30 -4.16 8.79
CA ASP A 67 4.27 -3.13 8.64
C ASP A 67 4.74 -1.74 9.08
N ALA A 68 5.56 -1.64 10.14
CA ALA A 68 6.11 -0.38 10.64
C ALA A 68 7.01 0.38 9.64
N ARG A 69 7.71 -0.32 8.74
CA ARG A 69 8.58 0.29 7.72
C ARG A 69 7.79 0.74 6.51
N VAL A 70 6.80 -0.06 6.12
CA VAL A 70 5.95 0.19 4.96
C VAL A 70 4.83 1.18 5.22
N TRP A 71 4.39 1.31 6.47
CA TRP A 71 3.35 2.27 6.85
C TRP A 71 3.70 3.71 6.49
N ARG A 72 4.99 4.08 6.60
CA ARG A 72 5.46 5.43 6.22
C ARG A 72 5.60 5.66 4.72
N ARG A 73 5.56 4.59 3.92
CA ARG A 73 5.72 4.62 2.47
C ARG A 73 4.39 4.49 1.73
N ALA A 74 3.34 4.08 2.42
CA ALA A 74 2.00 3.95 1.87
C ALA A 74 1.26 5.28 1.94
N ASP A 75 0.60 5.66 0.85
CA ASP A 75 -0.27 6.83 0.79
C ASP A 75 -1.59 6.56 1.51
N PHE A 76 -2.09 5.32 1.40
CA PHE A 76 -3.32 4.88 2.05
C PHE A 76 -3.08 3.58 2.81
N VAL A 77 -3.71 3.46 3.98
CA VAL A 77 -3.58 2.28 4.84
C VAL A 77 -4.97 1.74 5.16
N LEU A 78 -5.23 0.51 4.74
CA LEU A 78 -6.45 -0.22 4.99
C LEU A 78 -6.21 -1.25 6.10
N GLU A 79 -6.74 -0.96 7.29
CA GLU A 79 -6.70 -1.92 8.40
C GLU A 79 -7.75 -3.01 8.25
N ASN A 80 -7.29 -4.25 8.07
CA ASN A 80 -8.07 -5.47 7.96
C ASN A 80 -8.12 -6.24 9.30
N LYS A 81 -8.53 -5.53 10.36
CA LYS A 81 -8.68 -6.07 11.73
C LYS A 81 -10.04 -6.74 11.96
N GLY A 82 -11.07 -6.30 11.25
CA GLY A 82 -12.46 -6.72 11.46
C GLY A 82 -12.96 -7.77 10.47
N SER A 83 -14.24 -7.69 10.15
CA SER A 83 -14.92 -8.64 9.26
C SER A 83 -14.66 -8.36 7.78
N LEU A 84 -14.90 -9.37 6.93
CA LEU A 84 -14.84 -9.21 5.48
C LEU A 84 -15.80 -8.12 4.98
N ALA A 85 -16.96 -7.95 5.63
CA ALA A 85 -17.92 -6.91 5.29
C ALA A 85 -17.35 -5.51 5.54
N GLU A 86 -16.65 -5.31 6.66
CA GLU A 86 -16.01 -4.03 6.98
C GLU A 86 -14.91 -3.69 5.97
N LEU A 87 -14.06 -4.68 5.61
CA LEU A 87 -13.03 -4.50 4.61
C LEU A 87 -13.65 -4.16 3.25
N LYS A 88 -14.71 -4.86 2.83
CA LYS A 88 -15.43 -4.57 1.59
C LYS A 88 -15.98 -3.15 1.55
N ARG A 89 -16.52 -2.63 2.65
CA ARG A 89 -16.96 -1.23 2.71
C ARG A 89 -15.81 -0.25 2.54
N LYS A 90 -14.69 -0.47 3.25
CA LYS A 90 -13.50 0.39 3.16
C LYS A 90 -12.91 0.37 1.73
N SER A 91 -12.78 -0.80 1.13
CA SER A 91 -12.33 -0.97 -0.26
C SER A 91 -13.29 -0.31 -1.25
N ARG A 92 -14.60 -0.41 -1.04
CA ARG A 92 -15.60 0.26 -1.88
C ARG A 92 -15.56 1.78 -1.74
N ALA A 93 -15.34 2.30 -0.54
CA ALA A 93 -15.16 3.74 -0.33
C ALA A 93 -13.90 4.25 -1.06
N LEU A 94 -12.79 3.50 -0.96
CA LEU A 94 -11.56 3.81 -1.68
C LEU A 94 -11.75 3.74 -3.20
N TRP A 95 -12.42 2.70 -3.68
CA TRP A 95 -12.77 2.55 -5.09
C TRP A 95 -13.62 3.72 -5.58
N ASN A 96 -14.68 4.07 -4.85
CA ASN A 96 -15.53 5.20 -5.20
C ASN A 96 -14.73 6.50 -5.18
N PHE A 97 -13.89 6.75 -4.18
CA PHE A 97 -13.04 7.95 -4.13
C PHE A 97 -12.19 8.11 -5.40
N PHE A 98 -11.64 7.01 -5.91
CA PHE A 98 -10.85 7.02 -7.14
C PHE A 98 -11.72 7.01 -8.42
N TYR A 99 -12.92 6.45 -8.38
CA TYR A 99 -13.79 6.30 -9.55
C TYR A 99 -14.70 7.52 -9.79
N SER A 100 -15.25 8.14 -8.73
CA SER A 100 -16.34 9.12 -8.79
C SER A 100 -15.85 10.57 -8.89
N ASN A 101 -15.17 10.94 -9.97
CA ASN A 101 -14.73 12.32 -10.29
C ASN A 101 -13.61 12.89 -9.39
N ARG A 102 -12.34 12.66 -9.77
CA ARG A 102 -11.23 13.65 -9.63
C ARG A 102 -9.84 13.21 -10.10
N PHE A 103 -9.67 12.00 -10.65
CA PHE A 103 -8.33 11.51 -10.96
C PHE A 103 -7.55 12.31 -12.03
N LYS A 104 -8.21 13.20 -12.79
CA LYS A 104 -7.52 14.11 -13.74
C LYS A 104 -6.76 15.27 -13.09
N HIS A 105 -7.04 15.61 -11.83
CA HIS A 105 -6.45 16.78 -11.15
C HIS A 105 -5.44 16.44 -10.04
N VAL A 106 -5.28 15.15 -9.71
CA VAL A 106 -4.35 14.70 -8.65
C VAL A 106 -2.97 14.35 -9.23
N LEU A 107 -2.88 14.13 -10.55
CA LEU A 107 -1.60 13.94 -11.23
C LEU A 107 -1.09 15.31 -11.71
N PRO A 108 0.10 15.76 -11.31
CA PRO A 108 0.77 16.83 -12.04
C PRO A 108 1.04 16.32 -13.45
N ASP A 109 0.63 17.09 -14.46
CA ASP A 109 0.94 16.83 -15.86
C ASP A 109 2.43 16.51 -16.00
N ASN A 110 2.72 15.27 -16.40
CA ASN A 110 4.01 14.76 -16.91
C ASN A 110 5.22 15.68 -16.65
N GLY A 111 5.65 15.77 -15.39
CA GLY A 111 6.75 16.63 -14.99
C GLY A 111 7.41 16.07 -13.75
N ARG A 112 8.45 15.25 -13.95
CA ARG A 112 9.33 14.66 -12.91
C ARG A 112 9.39 15.51 -11.64
N CYS A 113 8.67 15.12 -10.60
CA CYS A 113 8.90 15.70 -9.29
C CYS A 113 10.05 14.91 -8.65
N ARG A 114 11.29 15.38 -8.88
CA ARG A 114 12.43 14.98 -8.04
C ARG A 114 12.02 15.26 -6.60
N LYS A 115 12.02 14.22 -5.75
CA LYS A 115 11.93 14.40 -4.30
C LYS A 115 13.04 15.38 -3.91
N SER A 116 12.66 16.63 -3.66
CA SER A 116 13.56 17.65 -3.14
C SER A 116 14.06 17.15 -1.79
N ALA A 117 15.38 16.88 -1.74
CA ALA A 117 16.10 16.89 -0.49
C ALA A 117 15.86 18.23 0.18
N GLY A 118 15.32 18.23 1.40
CA GLY A 118 15.13 19.45 2.17
C GLY A 118 13.84 19.47 2.97
N ARG A 119 13.92 18.98 4.21
CA ARG A 119 13.40 19.68 5.39
C ARG A 119 13.89 18.96 6.64
N GLY A 120 15.03 19.42 7.14
CA GLY A 120 15.30 19.37 8.56
C GLY A 120 14.19 20.14 9.26
N ALA A 121 13.44 19.46 10.11
CA ALA A 121 12.51 20.08 11.03
C ALA A 121 13.14 19.95 12.42
N SER A 122 13.58 21.09 12.93
CA SER A 122 14.05 21.39 14.27
C SER A 122 13.11 20.78 15.31
N ARG A 123 13.67 20.01 16.24
CA ARG A 123 13.00 19.63 17.50
C ARG A 123 13.01 20.85 18.43
N PRO A 124 11.88 21.28 19.02
CA PRO A 124 11.94 22.13 20.20
C PRO A 124 12.33 21.24 21.38
N SER A 125 13.51 21.47 21.96
CA SER A 125 13.90 20.87 23.24
C SER A 125 13.01 21.39 24.36
N GLY A 126 12.64 20.47 25.24
CA GLY A 126 11.59 20.65 26.23
C GLY A 126 11.97 21.54 27.41
N ARG A 127 10.89 21.90 28.12
CA ARG A 127 10.91 22.38 29.50
C ARG A 127 11.69 21.42 30.40
N ARG A 128 12.67 21.96 31.13
CA ARG A 128 12.80 21.89 32.59
C ARG A 128 13.81 22.94 33.02
#